data_AF-A0A921GNF1-F1
#
_entry.id   AF-A0A921GNF1-F1
#
_cell.length_a   1.000
_cell.length_b   1.000
_cell.length_c   1.000
_cell.angle_alpha   90.00
_cell.angle_beta   90.00
_cell.angle_gamma   90.00
#
_symmetry.space_group_name_H-M   'P 1'
#
loop_
_entity.id
_entity.type
_entity.pdbx_description
1 polymer ?
#
loop_
_entity_poly.entity_id
_entity_poly.type
_entity_poly.pdbx_seq_one_letter_code
_entity_poly.pdbx_strand_id
1 'polypeptide(L)'
;MTLLATTPVQADTDVAPDRHVASFTELPTPAELRAEMPLTGVSAAQVAAHREQIRDVLTGADERLLAVVGPCSIHDQEAGLDDARRLADRRAEMQDDLLLVMRT
;
A
#
# COMPACT_ATOMS: atom_id res chain seq x y z
N MET A 1 19.27 21.23 -1.09
CA MET A 1 20.19 20.08 -0.97
C MET A 1 20.61 20.02 0.50
N THR A 2 19.71 19.50 1.35
CA THR A 2 19.91 19.49 2.80
C THR A 2 20.65 18.20 3.15
N LEU A 3 21.89 18.33 3.62
CA LEU A 3 22.66 17.20 4.14
C LEU A 3 21.94 16.63 5.37
N LEU A 4 21.53 15.36 5.31
CA LEU A 4 21.22 14.57 6.49
C LEU A 4 22.54 14.34 7.25
N ALA A 5 22.68 15.00 8.39
CA ALA A 5 23.82 14.79 9.28
C ALA A 5 23.69 13.42 9.94
N THR A 6 24.57 12.49 9.57
CA THR A 6 24.74 11.21 10.26
C THR A 6 25.48 11.47 11.58
N THR A 7 24.77 11.40 12.70
CA THR A 7 25.40 11.47 14.03
C THR A 7 26.16 10.18 14.30
N PRO A 8 27.46 10.22 14.64
CA PRO A 8 28.21 9.01 14.98
C PRO A 8 27.77 8.46 16.34
N VAL A 9 27.56 7.15 16.42
CA VAL A 9 27.25 6.45 17.68
C VAL A 9 28.54 6.32 18.51
N GLN A 10 28.55 6.87 19.72
CA GLN A 10 29.67 6.68 20.66
C GLN A 10 29.49 5.35 21.41
N ALA A 11 30.50 4.49 21.33
CA ALA A 11 30.52 3.18 21.99
C ALA A 11 30.88 3.33 23.48
N ASP A 12 29.95 3.01 24.36
CA ASP A 12 30.17 2.85 25.81
C ASP A 12 30.40 1.36 26.13
N THR A 13 31.39 1.06 26.97
CA THR A 13 31.86 -0.31 27.26
C THR A 13 31.16 -0.91 28.48
N ASP A 14 29.92 -1.37 28.30
CA ASP A 14 29.25 -2.40 29.12
C ASP A 14 28.11 -2.98 28.26
N VAL A 15 28.20 -4.27 27.86
CA VAL A 15 27.52 -4.93 26.71
C VAL A 15 26.55 -4.01 25.95
N ALA A 16 27.13 -3.17 25.09
CA ALA A 16 26.38 -2.11 24.44
C ALA A 16 25.22 -2.68 23.62
N PRO A 17 23.98 -2.18 23.79
CA PRO A 17 22.91 -2.44 22.84
C PRO A 17 23.37 -2.03 21.44
N ASP A 18 22.80 -2.65 20.41
CA ASP A 18 23.06 -2.31 19.00
C ASP A 18 24.43 -2.73 18.43
N ARG A 19 25.10 -3.70 19.06
CA ARG A 19 26.39 -4.29 18.60
C ARG A 19 26.41 -4.73 17.11
N HIS A 20 25.27 -5.13 16.57
CA HIS A 20 25.14 -5.58 15.17
C HIS A 20 24.36 -4.60 14.28
N VAL A 21 24.11 -3.37 14.76
CA VAL A 21 23.43 -2.35 13.97
C VAL A 21 24.46 -1.61 13.10
N ALA A 22 24.26 -1.68 11.79
CA ALA A 22 25.14 -1.01 10.83
C ALA A 22 24.94 0.51 10.83
N SER A 23 23.69 0.98 10.95
CA SER A 23 23.35 2.40 11.06
C SER A 23 21.88 2.56 11.44
N PHE A 24 21.53 3.77 11.88
CA PHE A 24 20.15 4.23 12.01
C PHE A 24 19.90 5.30 10.94
N THR A 25 18.73 5.26 10.33
CA THR A 25 18.24 6.30 9.41
C THR A 25 16.86 6.72 9.88
N GLU A 26 16.67 8.01 10.09
CA GLU A 26 15.36 8.56 10.41
C GLU A 26 14.43 8.41 9.20
N LEU A 27 13.23 7.91 9.46
CA LEU A 27 12.17 7.78 8.45
C LEU A 27 11.13 8.88 8.68
N PRO A 28 10.50 9.39 7.61
CA PRO A 28 9.38 10.30 7.75
C PRO A 28 8.25 9.64 8.54
N THR A 29 7.63 10.40 9.42
CA THR A 29 6.48 9.94 10.19
C THR A 29 5.26 9.70 9.28
N PRO A 30 4.30 8.87 9.68
CA PRO A 30 3.05 8.71 8.94
C PRO A 30 2.26 10.01 8.80
N ALA A 31 2.47 11.01 9.66
CA ALA A 31 1.83 12.32 9.54
C ALA A 31 2.46 13.15 8.42
N GLU A 32 3.78 13.16 8.32
CA GLU A 32 4.52 13.84 7.25
C GLU A 32 4.21 13.25 5.88
N LEU A 33 4.22 11.91 5.75
CA LEU A 33 3.86 11.24 4.49
C LEU A 33 2.42 11.57 4.04
N ARG A 34 1.46 11.62 4.98
CA ARG A 34 0.08 11.99 4.67
C ARG A 34 -0.08 13.45 4.26
N ALA A 35 0.79 14.33 4.76
CA ALA A 35 0.81 15.74 4.37
C ALA A 35 1.42 15.93 2.96
N GLU A 36 2.47 15.17 2.64
CA GLU A 36 3.13 15.18 1.32
C GLU A 36 2.25 14.54 0.23
N MET A 37 1.54 13.46 0.57
CA MET A 37 0.67 12.71 -0.33
C MET A 37 -0.77 12.65 0.19
N PRO A 38 -1.53 13.77 0.12
CA PRO A 38 -2.88 13.82 0.64
C PRO A 38 -3.84 12.93 -0.16
N LEU A 39 -4.66 12.16 0.56
CA LEU A 39 -5.72 11.37 -0.05
C LEU A 39 -6.81 12.30 -0.61
N THR A 40 -7.16 12.13 -1.89
CA THR A 40 -8.25 12.88 -2.48
C THR A 40 -9.61 12.44 -1.93
N GLY A 41 -10.59 13.33 -1.89
CA GLY A 41 -11.96 12.99 -1.47
C GLY A 41 -12.59 11.89 -2.34
N VAL A 42 -12.26 11.87 -3.65
CA VAL A 42 -12.72 10.84 -4.58
C VAL A 42 -12.14 9.47 -4.20
N SER A 43 -10.82 9.39 -3.98
CA SER A 43 -10.16 8.15 -3.59
C SER A 43 -10.65 7.65 -2.22
N ALA A 44 -10.87 8.55 -1.26
CA ALA A 44 -11.42 8.19 0.05
C ALA A 44 -12.82 7.57 -0.06
N ALA A 45 -13.70 8.19 -0.85
CA ALA A 45 -15.05 7.66 -1.10
C ALA A 45 -15.02 6.31 -1.82
N GLN A 46 -14.15 6.15 -2.82
CA GLN A 46 -13.97 4.87 -3.52
C GLN A 46 -13.48 3.76 -2.59
N VAL A 47 -12.48 4.02 -1.74
CA VAL A 47 -11.99 3.05 -0.76
C VAL A 47 -13.10 2.64 0.22
N ALA A 48 -13.89 3.60 0.71
CA ALA A 48 -15.02 3.30 1.59
C ALA A 48 -16.07 2.43 0.90
N ALA A 49 -16.46 2.77 -0.33
CA ALA A 49 -17.43 1.99 -1.10
C ALA A 49 -16.93 0.56 -1.42
N HIS A 50 -15.67 0.41 -1.81
CA HIS A 50 -15.08 -0.91 -2.06
C HIS A 50 -15.02 -1.77 -0.80
N ARG A 51 -14.74 -1.18 0.37
CA ARG A 51 -14.76 -1.90 1.65
C ARG A 51 -16.16 -2.40 2.00
N GLU A 52 -17.18 -1.62 1.68
CA GLU A 52 -18.58 -2.04 1.83
C GLU A 52 -18.89 -3.23 0.93
N GLN A 53 -18.57 -3.15 -0.37
CA GLN A 53 -18.78 -4.25 -1.32
C GLN A 53 -18.06 -5.54 -0.90
N ILE A 54 -16.82 -5.42 -0.42
CA ILE A 54 -16.08 -6.57 0.11
C ILE A 54 -16.80 -7.15 1.33
N ARG A 55 -17.31 -6.31 2.23
CA ARG A 55 -18.09 -6.77 3.38
C ARG A 55 -19.33 -7.52 2.94
N ASP A 56 -20.08 -7.01 1.97
CA ASP A 56 -21.29 -7.65 1.46
C ASP A 56 -21.01 -9.03 0.85
N VAL A 57 -19.91 -9.16 0.10
CA VAL A 57 -19.48 -10.48 -0.41
C VAL A 57 -19.10 -11.43 0.72
N LEU A 58 -18.35 -10.95 1.72
CA LEU A 58 -17.91 -11.79 2.84
C LEU A 58 -19.06 -12.21 3.77
N THR A 59 -20.12 -11.41 3.86
CA THR A 59 -21.32 -11.74 4.65
C THR A 59 -22.38 -12.50 3.86
N GLY A 60 -22.20 -12.66 2.54
CA GLY A 60 -23.14 -13.31 1.63
C GLY A 60 -24.34 -12.45 1.23
N ALA A 61 -24.30 -11.13 1.49
CA ALA A 61 -25.28 -10.18 0.96
C ALA A 61 -25.08 -9.88 -0.54
N ASP A 62 -23.88 -10.14 -1.04
CA ASP A 62 -23.52 -10.12 -2.46
C ASP A 62 -22.95 -11.50 -2.83
N GLU A 63 -23.54 -12.15 -3.84
CA GLU A 63 -23.21 -13.54 -4.22
C GLU A 63 -21.99 -13.64 -5.14
N ARG A 64 -21.39 -12.50 -5.53
CA ARG A 64 -20.20 -12.49 -6.38
C ARG A 64 -19.00 -13.08 -5.68
N LEU A 65 -18.08 -13.65 -6.45
CA LEU A 65 -16.80 -14.12 -5.93
C LEU A 65 -15.81 -12.96 -5.78
N LEU A 66 -15.28 -12.75 -4.57
CA LEU A 66 -14.17 -11.84 -4.33
C LEU A 66 -12.87 -12.43 -4.90
N ALA A 67 -12.24 -11.73 -5.83
CA ALA A 67 -10.99 -12.15 -6.46
C ALA A 67 -9.90 -11.07 -6.32
N VAL A 68 -8.84 -11.40 -5.59
CA VAL A 68 -7.66 -10.53 -5.41
C VAL A 68 -6.58 -10.95 -6.43
N VAL A 69 -6.31 -10.08 -7.42
CA VAL A 69 -5.50 -10.43 -8.60
C VAL A 69 -4.45 -9.36 -8.86
N GLY A 70 -3.23 -9.76 -9.19
CA GLY A 70 -2.14 -8.86 -9.57
C GLY A 70 -0.77 -9.53 -9.44
N PRO A 71 0.32 -8.79 -9.71
CA PRO A 71 1.67 -9.32 -9.60
C PRO A 71 1.98 -9.74 -8.16
N CYS A 72 2.96 -10.64 -8.00
CA CYS A 72 3.37 -11.10 -6.66
C CYS A 72 3.91 -9.94 -5.81
N SER A 73 4.63 -9.01 -6.44
CA SER A 73 5.15 -7.77 -5.88
C SER A 73 5.23 -6.71 -6.96
N ILE A 74 5.02 -5.45 -6.58
CA ILE A 74 5.27 -4.30 -7.44
C ILE A 74 6.70 -3.80 -7.18
N HIS A 75 7.54 -3.85 -8.20
CA HIS A 75 8.91 -3.31 -8.19
C HIS A 75 9.12 -2.26 -9.28
N ASP A 76 8.17 -2.17 -10.23
CA ASP A 76 8.13 -1.19 -11.30
C ASP A 76 6.76 -0.49 -11.24
N GLN A 77 6.79 0.83 -11.03
CA GLN A 77 5.58 1.63 -10.87
C GLN A 77 4.79 1.76 -12.18
N GLU A 78 5.47 1.88 -13.32
CA GLU A 78 4.82 2.07 -14.61
C GLU A 78 4.12 0.78 -15.05
N ALA A 79 4.80 -0.36 -14.92
CA ALA A 79 4.21 -1.67 -15.17
C ALA A 79 3.01 -1.94 -14.23
N GLY A 80 3.14 -1.59 -12.95
CA GLY A 80 2.04 -1.71 -12.00
C GLY A 80 0.81 -0.89 -12.40
N LEU A 81 1.00 0.33 -12.93
CA LEU A 81 -0.09 1.16 -13.43
C LEU A 81 -0.69 0.64 -14.75
N ASP A 82 0.10 0.05 -15.64
CA ASP A 82 -0.43 -0.61 -16.86
C ASP A 82 -1.33 -1.80 -16.49
N ASP A 83 -0.87 -2.66 -15.58
CA ASP A 83 -1.65 -3.79 -15.07
C ASP A 83 -2.95 -3.31 -14.40
N ALA A 84 -2.90 -2.25 -13.60
CA ALA A 84 -4.08 -1.65 -12.97
C ALA A 84 -5.13 -1.21 -13.99
N ARG A 85 -4.71 -0.57 -15.09
CA ARG A 85 -5.62 -0.12 -16.16
C ARG A 85 -6.24 -1.30 -16.88
N ARG A 86 -5.44 -2.30 -17.27
CA ARG A 86 -5.93 -3.53 -17.91
C ARG A 86 -6.93 -4.29 -17.03
N LEU A 87 -6.66 -4.36 -15.73
CA LEU A 87 -7.56 -5.00 -14.78
C LEU A 87 -8.85 -4.21 -14.61
N ALA A 88 -8.79 -2.87 -14.62
CA ALA A 88 -9.96 -2.01 -14.57
C ALA A 88 -10.87 -2.19 -15.79
N ASP A 89 -10.31 -2.34 -17.00
CA ASP A 89 -11.08 -2.61 -18.21
C ASP A 89 -11.83 -3.95 -18.13
N ARG A 90 -11.13 -5.02 -17.70
CA ARG A 90 -11.73 -6.36 -17.54
C ARG A 90 -12.75 -6.44 -16.42
N ARG A 91 -12.63 -5.60 -15.38
CA ARG A 91 -13.58 -5.56 -14.27
C ARG A 91 -15.01 -5.32 -14.76
N ALA A 92 -15.19 -4.47 -15.77
CA ALA A 92 -16.51 -4.19 -16.33
C ALA A 92 -17.15 -5.43 -16.99
N GLU A 93 -16.33 -6.27 -17.63
CA GLU A 93 -16.79 -7.48 -18.32
C GLU A 93 -17.23 -8.59 -17.35
N MET A 94 -16.71 -8.60 -16.12
CA MET A 94 -16.91 -9.67 -15.13
C MET A 94 -17.72 -9.23 -13.91
N GLN A 95 -18.27 -8.01 -13.92
CA GLN A 95 -18.83 -7.35 -12.73
C GLN A 95 -20.05 -8.07 -12.13
N ASP A 96 -20.75 -8.88 -12.93
CA ASP A 96 -21.94 -9.63 -12.53
C ASP A 96 -21.58 -10.86 -11.68
N ASP A 97 -20.40 -11.44 -11.92
CA ASP A 97 -19.95 -12.67 -11.25
C ASP A 97 -18.81 -12.43 -10.25
N LEU A 98 -17.97 -11.41 -10.47
CA LEU A 98 -16.74 -11.16 -9.73
C LEU A 98 -16.69 -9.76 -9.11
N LEU A 99 -16.25 -9.71 -7.86
CA LEU A 99 -15.72 -8.49 -7.24
C LEU A 99 -14.18 -8.53 -7.35
N LEU A 100 -13.64 -7.92 -8.40
CA LEU A 100 -12.21 -7.86 -8.65
C LEU A 100 -11.51 -6.76 -7.83
N VAL A 101 -10.43 -7.14 -7.15
CA VAL A 101 -9.55 -6.24 -6.37
C VAL A 101 -8.10 -6.44 -6.82
N MET A 102 -7.40 -5.35 -7.14
CA MET A 102 -5.99 -5.42 -7.51
C MET A 102 -5.12 -5.78 -6.30
N ARG A 103 -4.16 -6.69 -6.48
CA ARG A 103 -3.06 -6.93 -5.55
C ARG A 103 -1.97 -5.90 -5.80
N THR A 104 -1.60 -5.15 -4.75
CA THR A 104 -0.58 -4.11 -4.78
C THR A 104 0.64 -4.51 -3.98
#